data_AF-A0A850TG40-F1
#
_entry.id   AF-A0A850TG40-F1
#
_cell.length_a   1.000
_cell.length_b   1.000
_cell.length_c   1.000
_cell.angle_alpha   90.00
_cell.angle_beta   90.00
_cell.angle_gamma   90.00
#
_symmetry.space_group_name_H-M   'P 1'
#
loop_
_entity.id
_entity.type
_entity.pdbx_description
1 polymer ?
#
loop_
_entity_poly.entity_id
_entity_poly.type
_entity_poly.pdbx_seq_one_letter_code
_entity_poly.pdbx_strand_id
1 'polypeptide(L)'
;MTKGFKAFLEHQKSVLAEYGSVGRLPPEAWEPHMFFVRCKDSTLHEFTNGDFQISRENGTHPLFVLSTNQNLKHDCCPCSSKNFNHNASSYIAKGCSLHKALDAIRKDTYILDRLRFPVPVGIEFATWFGGMGCWGVVPVHCVKEVTQP
;
A
#
# COMPACT_ATOMS: atom_id res chain seq x y z
N MET A 1 -23.33 3.50 19.77
CA MET A 1 -22.36 2.68 19.02
C MET A 1 -22.70 1.22 19.23
N THR A 2 -23.17 0.55 18.18
CA THR A 2 -23.77 -0.80 18.23
C THR A 2 -22.72 -1.89 18.41
N LYS A 3 -23.01 -2.86 19.29
CA LYS A 3 -22.14 -4.01 19.64
C LYS A 3 -21.54 -4.76 18.44
N GLY A 4 -22.19 -4.71 17.27
CA GLY A 4 -21.73 -5.35 16.03
C GLY A 4 -20.47 -4.72 15.42
N PHE A 5 -20.28 -3.40 15.53
CA PHE A 5 -19.10 -2.74 14.96
C PHE A 5 -17.82 -3.06 15.74
N LYS A 6 -17.93 -3.16 17.07
CA LYS A 6 -16.83 -3.60 17.93
C LYS A 6 -16.46 -5.06 17.67
N ALA A 7 -17.46 -5.94 17.49
CA ALA A 7 -17.23 -7.35 17.17
C ALA A 7 -16.61 -7.55 15.78
N PHE A 8 -17.01 -6.75 14.78
CA PHE A 8 -16.38 -6.74 13.45
C PHE A 8 -14.91 -6.31 13.53
N LEU A 9 -14.61 -5.23 14.26
CA LEU A 9 -13.23 -4.77 14.45
C LEU A 9 -12.36 -5.76 15.24
N GLU A 10 -12.92 -6.44 16.25
CA GLU A 10 -12.20 -7.49 16.99
C GLU A 10 -11.96 -8.72 16.12
N HIS A 11 -12.93 -9.09 15.28
CA HIS A 11 -12.76 -10.16 14.29
C HIS A 11 -11.69 -9.77 13.25
N GLN A 12 -11.68 -8.54 12.75
CA GLN A 12 -10.63 -8.07 11.84
C GLN A 12 -9.24 -8.03 12.50
N LYS A 13 -9.15 -7.65 13.79
CA LYS A 13 -7.90 -7.71 14.56
C LYS A 13 -7.40 -9.13 14.78
N SER A 14 -8.30 -10.08 15.02
CA SER A 14 -8.00 -11.51 15.12
C SER A 14 -7.51 -12.07 13.78
N VAL A 15 -8.17 -11.70 12.69
CA VAL A 15 -7.82 -12.07 11.32
C VAL A 15 -6.43 -11.53 10.96
N LEU A 16 -6.11 -10.27 11.31
CA LEU A 16 -4.79 -9.66 11.10
C LEU A 16 -3.66 -10.30 11.94
N ALA A 17 -3.97 -11.04 13.01
CA ALA A 17 -3.00 -11.70 13.88
C ALA A 17 -2.63 -13.13 13.41
N GLU A 18 -3.47 -13.77 12.60
CA GLU A 18 -3.22 -15.13 12.09
C GLU A 18 -2.43 -15.17 10.78
N TYR A 19 -2.28 -14.02 10.12
CA TYR A 19 -1.60 -13.98 8.85
C TYR A 19 -0.09 -13.77 9.02
N GLY A 20 0.69 -14.85 8.93
CA GLY A 20 2.00 -14.79 8.29
C GLY A 20 1.85 -14.45 6.80
N SER A 21 2.85 -13.83 6.17
CA SER A 21 2.87 -13.42 4.73
C SER A 21 1.47 -13.17 4.13
N VAL A 22 0.79 -12.16 4.67
CA VAL A 22 -0.67 -12.05 4.68
C VAL A 22 -1.28 -11.95 3.28
N GLY A 23 -2.27 -12.80 3.04
CA GLY A 23 -3.09 -12.80 1.84
C GLY A 23 -3.87 -11.49 1.60
N ARG A 24 -4.73 -11.54 0.58
CA ARG A 24 -5.54 -10.42 0.08
C ARG A 24 -6.30 -9.75 1.23
N LEU A 25 -5.96 -8.50 1.58
CA LEU A 25 -6.71 -7.71 2.55
C LEU A 25 -7.75 -6.85 1.84
N PRO A 26 -9.02 -6.88 2.28
CA PRO A 26 -10.04 -6.01 1.73
C PRO A 26 -9.76 -4.54 2.10
N PRO A 27 -10.14 -3.55 1.25
CA PRO A 27 -9.87 -2.14 1.52
C PRO A 27 -10.32 -1.66 2.90
N GLU A 28 -11.41 -2.18 3.44
CA GLU A 28 -11.95 -1.85 4.78
C GLU A 28 -10.94 -2.08 5.90
N ALA A 29 -9.99 -3.02 5.72
CA ALA A 29 -8.96 -3.36 6.70
C ALA A 29 -7.65 -2.59 6.47
N TRP A 30 -7.57 -1.71 5.48
CA TRP A 30 -6.34 -0.98 5.19
C TRP A 30 -6.11 0.12 6.23
N GLU A 31 -4.87 0.21 6.69
CA GLU A 31 -4.41 1.22 7.66
C GLU A 31 -3.32 2.10 7.02
N PRO A 32 -3.09 3.32 7.53
CA PRO A 32 -1.96 4.12 7.09
C PRO A 32 -0.65 3.34 7.19
N HIS A 33 0.24 3.58 6.23
CA HIS A 33 1.54 2.94 6.09
C HIS A 33 1.51 1.44 5.77
N MET A 34 0.34 0.88 5.45
CA MET A 34 0.32 -0.45 4.84
C MET A 34 1.02 -0.45 3.49
N PHE A 35 1.76 -1.52 3.26
CA PHE A 35 2.53 -1.76 2.05
C PHE A 35 2.04 -3.03 1.38
N PHE A 36 1.59 -2.88 0.13
CA PHE A 36 1.07 -3.95 -0.69
C PHE A 36 2.01 -4.23 -1.85
N VAL A 37 2.05 -5.48 -2.29
CA VAL A 37 2.80 -5.91 -3.46
C VAL A 37 1.87 -6.41 -4.55
N ARG A 38 2.40 -6.43 -5.78
CA ARG A 38 1.74 -7.00 -6.97
C ARG A 38 0.50 -6.20 -7.43
N CYS A 39 0.48 -4.89 -7.21
CA CYS A 39 -0.50 -4.01 -7.86
C CYS A 39 -0.18 -3.96 -9.35
N LYS A 40 -1.17 -4.20 -10.23
CA LYS A 40 -0.95 -4.19 -11.68
C LYS A 40 -0.58 -2.79 -12.17
N ASP A 41 0.39 -2.70 -13.07
CA ASP A 41 0.78 -1.44 -13.70
C ASP A 41 -0.41 -0.79 -14.43
N SER A 42 -1.29 -1.59 -15.04
CA SER A 42 -2.52 -1.10 -15.68
C SER A 42 -3.47 -0.43 -14.70
N THR A 43 -3.64 -1.01 -13.51
CA THR A 43 -4.45 -0.44 -12.42
C THR A 43 -3.85 0.89 -11.95
N LEU A 44 -2.53 0.94 -11.76
CA LEU A 44 -1.84 2.15 -11.34
C LEU A 44 -1.93 3.25 -12.42
N HIS A 45 -1.75 2.88 -13.69
CA HIS A 45 -1.90 3.79 -14.81
C HIS A 45 -3.28 4.42 -14.83
N GLU A 46 -4.34 3.62 -14.68
CA GLU A 46 -5.71 4.12 -14.67
C GLU A 46 -6.00 5.04 -13.48
N PHE A 47 -5.65 4.63 -12.27
CA PHE A 47 -5.94 5.41 -11.06
C PHE A 47 -5.10 6.69 -10.94
N THR A 48 -3.97 6.75 -11.65
CA THR A 48 -3.14 7.97 -11.76
C THR A 48 -3.45 8.78 -13.01
N ASN A 49 -4.58 8.52 -13.69
CA ASN A 49 -4.99 9.20 -14.93
C ASN A 49 -3.89 9.19 -16.03
N GLY A 50 -3.09 8.14 -16.07
CA GLY A 50 -2.04 7.92 -17.06
C GLY A 50 -0.64 8.37 -16.64
N ASP A 51 -0.49 9.08 -15.51
CA ASP A 51 0.82 9.60 -15.08
C ASP A 51 1.80 8.47 -14.72
N PHE A 52 1.29 7.37 -14.14
CA PHE A 52 2.09 6.18 -13.92
C PHE A 52 2.35 5.43 -15.23
N GLN A 53 3.59 5.43 -15.69
CA GLN A 53 3.97 4.75 -16.94
C GLN A 53 4.05 3.23 -16.74
N ILE A 54 3.36 2.48 -17.61
CA ILE A 54 3.42 1.01 -17.61
C ILE A 54 4.85 0.59 -17.98
N SER A 55 5.50 -0.12 -17.06
CA SER A 55 6.90 -0.50 -17.23
C SER A 55 7.11 -1.67 -18.19
N ARG A 56 6.14 -2.58 -18.25
CA ARG A 56 6.10 -3.77 -19.10
C ARG A 56 4.70 -4.35 -19.16
N GLU A 57 4.45 -5.16 -20.18
CA GLU A 57 3.23 -5.98 -20.27
C GLU A 57 3.11 -6.88 -19.02
N ASN A 58 1.94 -6.86 -18.37
CA ASN A 58 1.69 -7.55 -17.09
C ASN A 58 2.64 -7.14 -15.95
N GLY A 59 3.18 -5.92 -16.02
CA GLY A 59 3.97 -5.32 -14.95
C GLY A 59 3.19 -5.21 -13.64
N THR A 60 3.91 -5.26 -12.52
CA THR A 60 3.35 -4.94 -11.22
C THR A 60 4.31 -4.10 -10.41
N HIS A 61 3.76 -3.24 -9.57
CA HIS A 61 4.50 -2.44 -8.60
C HIS A 61 3.87 -2.56 -7.21
N PRO A 62 4.63 -2.23 -6.15
CA PRO A 62 4.04 -2.08 -4.83
C PRO A 62 3.15 -0.84 -4.74
N LEU A 63 2.25 -0.86 -3.76
CA LEU A 63 1.33 0.22 -3.42
C LEU A 63 1.52 0.57 -1.94
N PHE A 64 1.51 1.85 -1.61
CA PHE A 64 1.62 2.34 -0.24
C PHE A 64 0.39 3.16 0.13
N VAL A 65 -0.13 2.94 1.33
CA VAL A 65 -1.26 3.71 1.88
C VAL A 65 -0.72 4.91 2.65
N LEU A 66 -0.91 6.12 2.13
CA LEU A 66 -0.45 7.36 2.74
C LEU A 66 -1.33 7.72 3.95
N SER A 67 -2.65 7.68 3.76
CA SER A 67 -3.62 8.01 4.80
C SER A 67 -4.97 7.35 4.53
N THR A 68 -5.80 7.29 5.56
CA THR A 68 -7.16 6.76 5.48
C THR A 68 -8.14 7.82 5.96
N ASN A 69 -9.30 7.94 5.32
CA ASN A 69 -10.33 8.90 5.69
C ASN A 69 -11.62 8.18 6.09
N GLN A 70 -11.80 7.96 7.39
CA GLN A 70 -13.07 7.58 8.05
C GLN A 70 -13.92 6.54 7.28
N ASN A 71 -13.29 5.51 6.71
CA ASN A 71 -13.94 4.45 5.92
C ASN A 71 -14.57 4.89 4.58
N LEU A 72 -14.26 6.07 4.07
CA LEU A 72 -14.71 6.53 2.75
C LEU A 72 -13.71 6.18 1.66
N LYS A 73 -12.43 6.47 1.91
CA LYS A 73 -11.34 6.26 0.96
C LYS A 73 -10.00 6.16 1.65
N HIS A 74 -9.06 5.58 0.92
CA HIS A 74 -7.63 5.54 1.24
C HIS A 74 -6.89 6.37 0.21
N ASP A 75 -6.02 7.26 0.66
CA ASP A 75 -5.09 7.93 -0.24
C ASP A 75 -3.87 7.01 -0.38
N CYS A 76 -3.66 6.53 -1.60
CA CYS A 76 -2.60 5.58 -1.93
C CYS A 76 -1.65 6.18 -2.96
N CYS A 77 -0.46 5.60 -3.10
CA CYS A 77 0.46 5.93 -4.18
C CYS A 77 1.25 4.68 -4.60
N PRO A 78 1.68 4.61 -5.87
CA PRO A 78 2.59 3.55 -6.31
C PRO A 78 3.96 3.71 -5.64
N CYS A 79 4.70 2.61 -5.60
CA CYS A 79 6.09 2.62 -5.18
C CYS A 79 7.00 2.06 -6.27
N SER A 80 8.28 2.40 -6.23
CA SER A 80 9.27 1.82 -7.14
C SER A 80 10.60 1.54 -6.45
N SER A 81 11.34 0.57 -6.95
CA SER A 81 12.75 0.37 -6.56
C SER A 81 13.72 1.29 -7.31
N LYS A 82 13.22 2.03 -8.31
CA LYS A 82 13.98 3.05 -9.03
C LYS A 82 13.72 4.41 -8.41
N ASN A 83 14.78 5.20 -8.29
CA ASN A 83 14.65 6.57 -7.86
C ASN A 83 14.08 7.43 -9.00
N PHE A 84 12.82 7.84 -8.86
CA PHE A 84 12.21 8.86 -9.70
C PHE A 84 12.14 10.16 -8.90
N ASN A 85 13.28 10.82 -8.68
CA ASN A 85 13.44 12.01 -7.82
C ASN A 85 12.34 13.09 -7.99
N HIS A 86 11.74 13.20 -9.17
CA HIS A 86 10.67 14.16 -9.45
C HIS A 86 9.28 13.73 -8.97
N ASN A 87 9.06 12.45 -8.67
CA ASN A 87 7.78 11.87 -8.24
C ASN A 87 7.79 11.33 -6.81
N ALA A 88 8.96 11.25 -6.18
CA ALA A 88 9.12 10.73 -4.82
C ALA A 88 9.77 11.77 -3.90
N SER A 89 9.08 12.13 -2.81
CA SER A 89 9.67 12.89 -1.71
C SER A 89 10.32 12.00 -0.63
N SER A 90 9.95 10.71 -0.59
CA SER A 90 10.36 9.79 0.45
C SER A 90 10.58 8.36 -0.08
N TYR A 91 11.28 7.54 0.70
CA TYR A 91 11.53 6.14 0.41
C TYR A 91 11.57 5.29 1.69
N ILE A 92 11.30 4.00 1.53
CA ILE A 92 11.47 2.98 2.56
C ILE A 92 12.86 2.39 2.39
N ALA A 93 13.70 2.51 3.42
CA ALA A 93 15.07 2.00 3.36
C ALA A 93 15.10 0.46 3.28
N LYS A 94 16.05 -0.06 2.50
CA LYS A 94 16.41 -1.48 2.48
C LYS A 94 16.68 -1.99 3.89
N GLY A 95 16.21 -3.21 4.17
CA GLY A 95 16.37 -3.86 5.47
C GLY A 95 15.30 -3.47 6.48
N CYS A 96 14.36 -2.58 6.13
CA CYS A 96 13.22 -2.29 6.99
C CYS A 96 12.37 -3.54 7.23
N SER A 97 12.20 -3.91 8.49
CA SER A 97 11.24 -4.92 8.93
C SER A 97 9.86 -4.30 9.07
N LEU A 98 8.92 -4.75 8.24
CA LEU A 98 7.52 -4.35 8.32
C LEU A 98 6.87 -4.98 9.57
N HIS A 99 6.03 -4.24 10.28
CA HIS A 99 5.20 -4.83 11.33
C HIS A 99 4.25 -5.87 10.72
N LYS A 100 4.13 -7.02 11.38
CA LYS A 100 3.31 -8.18 10.95
C LYS A 100 3.79 -8.87 9.67
N ALA A 101 4.99 -8.57 9.19
CA ALA A 101 5.63 -9.29 8.08
C ALA A 101 6.69 -10.27 8.57
N LEU A 102 6.89 -11.34 7.80
CA LEU A 102 7.99 -12.29 8.03
C LEU A 102 9.30 -11.83 7.37
N ASP A 103 9.22 -10.97 6.35
CA ASP A 103 10.34 -10.57 5.50
C ASP A 103 10.59 -9.05 5.55
N ALA A 104 11.86 -8.67 5.51
CA ALA A 104 12.29 -7.28 5.38
C ALA A 104 12.26 -6.80 3.91
N ILE A 105 12.13 -5.48 3.74
CA ILE A 105 12.25 -4.81 2.43
C ILE A 105 13.65 -5.08 1.84
N ARG A 106 13.69 -5.67 0.64
CA ARG A 106 14.95 -6.13 0.02
C ARG A 106 15.78 -5.03 -0.65
N LYS A 107 15.12 -3.93 -1.03
CA LYS A 107 15.70 -2.82 -1.79
C LYS A 107 15.04 -1.51 -1.36
N ASP A 108 15.78 -0.41 -1.46
CA ASP A 108 15.18 0.91 -1.27
C ASP A 108 13.95 1.03 -2.17
N THR A 109 12.86 1.49 -1.58
CA THR A 109 11.55 1.55 -2.24
C THR A 109 11.03 2.97 -2.12
N TYR A 110 11.11 3.71 -3.22
CA TYR A 110 10.66 5.08 -3.34
C TYR A 110 9.13 5.14 -3.35
N ILE A 111 8.58 6.02 -2.52
CA ILE A 111 7.16 6.28 -2.39
C ILE A 111 6.84 7.40 -3.39
N LEU A 112 6.09 7.08 -4.46
CA LEU A 112 5.79 8.03 -5.52
C LEU A 112 4.59 8.91 -5.13
N ASP A 113 4.72 9.64 -4.03
CA ASP A 113 3.66 10.41 -3.38
C ASP A 113 3.02 11.50 -4.25
N ARG A 114 3.72 11.97 -5.28
CA ARG A 114 3.15 12.88 -6.29
C ARG A 114 2.17 12.20 -7.24
N LEU A 115 2.25 10.88 -7.37
CA LEU A 115 1.32 10.03 -8.10
C LEU A 115 0.23 9.45 -7.18
N ARG A 116 -0.17 10.22 -6.16
CA ARG A 116 -1.21 9.79 -5.22
C ARG A 116 -2.59 9.78 -5.86
N PHE A 117 -3.40 8.81 -5.46
CA PHE A 117 -4.79 8.66 -5.90
C PHE A 117 -5.68 8.12 -4.79
N PRO A 118 -6.98 8.46 -4.80
CA PRO A 118 -7.93 7.90 -3.85
C PRO A 118 -8.37 6.49 -4.27
N VAL A 119 -8.39 5.56 -3.33
CA VAL A 119 -9.02 4.25 -3.44
C VAL A 119 -10.27 4.25 -2.56
N PRO A 120 -11.48 4.19 -3.13
CA PRO A 120 -12.69 4.11 -2.33
C PRO A 120 -12.75 2.81 -1.51
N VAL A 121 -13.42 2.87 -0.37
CA VAL A 121 -13.71 1.69 0.44
C VAL A 121 -14.97 1.02 -0.11
N GLY A 122 -14.85 -0.24 -0.52
CA GLY A 122 -15.98 -1.00 -1.05
C GLY A 122 -15.55 -2.29 -1.75
N ILE A 123 -16.46 -3.27 -1.77
CA ILE A 123 -16.22 -4.60 -2.34
C ILE A 123 -16.06 -4.56 -3.87
N GLU A 124 -16.67 -3.57 -4.53
CA GLU A 124 -16.55 -3.36 -5.97
C GLU A 124 -15.10 -3.06 -6.39
N PHE A 125 -14.32 -2.40 -5.52
CA PHE A 125 -12.90 -2.12 -5.73
C PHE A 125 -11.98 -3.29 -5.34
N ALA A 126 -12.51 -4.30 -4.66
CA ALA A 126 -11.77 -5.53 -4.36
C ALA A 126 -11.37 -6.29 -5.65
N THR A 127 -12.02 -6.05 -6.79
CA THR A 127 -11.61 -6.66 -8.07
C THR A 127 -10.31 -6.06 -8.61
N TRP A 128 -10.15 -4.74 -8.50
CA TRP A 128 -8.98 -3.98 -8.96
C TRP A 128 -7.73 -4.29 -8.15
N PHE A 129 -7.92 -4.44 -6.83
CA PHE A 129 -6.85 -4.59 -5.85
C PHE A 129 -6.76 -6.00 -5.25
N GLY A 130 -7.69 -6.89 -5.60
CA GLY A 130 -7.78 -8.25 -5.04
C GLY A 130 -6.67 -9.19 -5.47
N GLY A 131 -5.82 -8.79 -6.43
CA GLY A 131 -4.59 -9.53 -6.74
C GLY A 131 -3.41 -9.21 -5.82
N MET A 132 -3.52 -8.18 -4.97
CA MET A 132 -2.41 -7.71 -4.15
C MET A 132 -2.21 -8.57 -2.90
N GLY A 133 -0.95 -8.72 -2.51
CA GLY A 133 -0.58 -9.25 -1.20
C GLY A 133 -0.29 -8.11 -0.25
N CYS A 134 -0.85 -8.13 0.96
CA CYS A 134 -0.41 -7.22 2.01
C CYS A 134 0.94 -7.71 2.52
N TRP A 135 1.98 -6.90 2.38
CA TRP A 135 3.29 -7.26 2.91
C TRP A 135 3.43 -6.90 4.38
N GLY A 136 2.80 -5.81 4.84
CA GLY A 136 2.76 -5.41 6.24
C GLY A 136 2.63 -3.90 6.41
N VAL A 137 2.84 -3.42 7.64
CA VAL A 137 2.82 -1.99 7.95
C VAL A 137 4.24 -1.47 8.08
N VAL A 138 4.58 -0.41 7.34
CA VAL A 138 5.90 0.23 7.38
C VAL A 138 6.04 1.06 8.65
N PRO A 139 7.01 0.76 9.53
CA PRO A 139 7.29 1.62 10.67
C PRO A 139 7.69 3.02 10.21
N VAL A 140 7.19 4.05 10.90
CA VAL A 140 7.46 5.46 10.56
C VAL A 140 8.96 5.74 10.43
N HIS A 141 9.78 5.16 11.31
CA HIS A 141 11.23 5.36 11.31
C HIS A 141 11.94 4.79 10.07
N CYS A 142 11.30 3.90 9.31
CA CYS A 142 11.83 3.37 8.06
C CYS A 142 11.59 4.28 6.86
N VAL A 143 10.63 5.21 6.95
CA VAL A 143 10.36 6.19 5.89
C VAL A 143 11.39 7.30 6.02
N LYS A 144 12.19 7.48 4.97
CA LYS A 144 13.28 8.46 4.88
C LYS A 144 12.95 9.47 3.80
N GLU A 145 13.41 10.70 3.97
CA GLU A 145 13.30 11.74 2.95
C GLU A 145 14.31 11.46 1.82
N VAL A 146 13.90 11.74 0.59
CA VAL A 146 14.83 11.77 -0.55
C VAL A 146 15.61 13.07 -0.45
N THR A 147 16.90 12.99 -0.15
CA THR A 147 17.79 14.15 -0.23
C THR A 147 17.88 14.58 -1.69
N GLN A 148 17.29 15.72 -2.04
CA GLN A 148 17.51 16.31 -3.35
C GLN A 148 18.98 16.77 -3.43
N PRO A 149 19.69 16.46 -4.53
CA PRO A 149 21.06 16.94 -4.74
C PRO A 149 21.14 18.46 -4.85
#